data_AF-K1SI51-F1
#
_entry.id   AF-K1SI51-F1
#
_cell.length_a   1.000
_cell.length_b   1.000
_cell.length_c   1.000
_cell.angle_alpha   90.00
_cell.angle_beta   90.00
_cell.angle_gamma   90.00
#
_symmetry.space_group_name_H-M   'P 1'
#
loop_
_entity.id
_entity.type
_entity.pdbx_description
1 polymer ?
#
loop_
_entity_poly.entity_id
_entity_poly.type
_entity_poly.pdbx_seq_one_letter_code
_entity_poly.pdbx_strand_id
1 'polypeptide(L)' 'MKLNEILSDSFNAAEWEAKGYELPKYDIAAVAKKTHDEPTWVHFGAGNIFRAF' A
#
# COMPACT_ATOMS: atom_id res chain seq x y z
N MET A 1 -5.05 -3.34 -8.52
CA MET A 1 -3.70 -2.74 -8.62
C MET A 1 -2.82 -3.40 -7.59
N LYS A 2 -1.60 -3.81 -7.95
CA LYS A 2 -0.61 -4.35 -7.01
C LYS A 2 0.21 -3.19 -6.45
N LEU A 3 0.61 -3.28 -5.17
CA LEU A 3 1.44 -2.25 -4.51
C LEU A 3 2.73 -1.94 -5.30
N ASN A 4 3.32 -2.96 -5.92
CA ASN A 4 4.55 -2.82 -6.71
C ASN A 4 4.37 -1.97 -7.98
N GLU A 5 3.14 -1.78 -8.46
CA GLU A 5 2.83 -0.91 -9.60
C GLU A 5 2.76 0.57 -9.20
N ILE A 6 2.56 0.86 -7.90
CA ILE A 6 2.57 2.22 -7.34
C ILE A 6 4.00 2.69 -7.09
N LEU A 7 4.90 1.76 -6.76
CA LEU A 7 6.29 2.03 -6.39
C LEU A 7 7.27 1.93 -7.58
N SER A 8 6.77 1.78 -8.81
CA SER A 8 7.61 1.70 -10.00
C SER A 8 7.91 3.07 -10.61
N ASP A 9 9.03 3.19 -11.32
CA ASP A 9 9.44 4.43 -12.01
C ASP A 9 8.45 4.89 -13.09
N SER A 10 7.58 3.99 -13.54
CA SER A 10 6.54 4.23 -14.53
C SER A 10 5.19 4.62 -13.93
N PHE A 11 5.10 4.84 -12.61
CA PHE A 11 3.84 5.12 -11.93
C PHE A 11 3.28 6.50 -12.33
N ASN A 12 2.00 6.53 -12.72
CA ASN A 12 1.27 7.75 -13.03
C ASN A 12 -0.04 7.81 -12.24
N ALA A 13 -0.04 8.54 -11.12
CA ALA A 13 -1.21 8.65 -10.25
C ALA A 13 -2.48 9.11 -10.98
N ALA A 14 -2.36 10.10 -11.87
CA ALA A 14 -3.50 10.69 -12.57
C ALA A 14 -4.25 9.69 -13.45
N GLU A 15 -3.55 8.71 -14.05
CA GLU A 15 -4.18 7.64 -14.84
C GLU A 15 -5.09 6.76 -13.98
N TRP A 16 -4.66 6.44 -12.76
CA TRP A 16 -5.38 5.55 -11.85
C TRP A 16 -6.57 6.26 -11.20
N GLU A 17 -6.39 7.52 -10.81
CA GLU A 17 -7.47 8.36 -10.31
C GLU A 17 -8.57 8.57 -11.36
N ALA A 18 -8.20 8.81 -12.62
CA ALA A 18 -9.15 8.93 -13.74
C ALA A 18 -9.96 7.65 -13.99
N LYS A 19 -9.41 6.48 -13.63
CA LYS A 19 -10.10 5.18 -13.67
C LYS A 19 -10.98 4.92 -12.43
N GLY A 20 -11.04 5.86 -11.49
CA GLY A 20 -11.85 5.78 -10.27
C GLY A 20 -11.21 4.97 -9.14
N TYR A 21 -9.91 4.66 -9.21
CA TYR A 21 -9.22 4.00 -8.10
C TYR A 21 -8.86 5.02 -7.01
N GLU A 22 -9.05 4.62 -5.76
CA GLU A 22 -8.54 5.39 -4.63
C GLU A 22 -7.08 5.00 -4.34
N LEU A 23 -6.21 6.01 -4.32
CA LEU A 23 -4.78 5.84 -4.06
C LEU A 23 -4.46 6.11 -2.58
N PRO A 24 -3.41 5.47 -2.03
CA PRO A 24 -2.91 5.80 -0.70
C PRO A 24 -2.55 7.29 -0.60
N LYS A 25 -3.10 7.98 0.40
CA LYS A 25 -2.86 9.41 0.68
C LYS A 25 -1.73 9.64 1.69
N TYR A 26 -0.87 8.64 1.87
CA TYR A 26 0.25 8.63 2.81
C TYR A 26 1.52 8.11 2.13
N ASP A 27 2.68 8.41 2.72
CA ASP A 27 3.96 7.93 2.22
C ASP A 27 4.14 6.43 2.54
N ILE A 28 3.98 5.61 1.51
CA ILE A 28 4.07 4.15 1.59
C ILE A 28 5.49 3.72 2.03
N ALA A 29 6.53 4.39 1.54
CA ALA A 29 7.92 4.04 1.85
C ALA A 29 8.25 4.36 3.32
N ALA A 30 7.80 5.52 3.80
CA ALA A 30 7.96 5.90 5.21
C ALA A 30 7.22 4.93 6.15
N VAL A 31 5.98 4.56 5.82
CA VAL A 31 5.19 3.61 6.63
C VAL A 31 5.84 2.22 6.64
N ALA A 32 6.31 1.73 5.48
CA ALA A 32 6.99 0.44 5.39
C ALA A 32 8.28 0.41 6.23
N LYS A 33 9.11 1.47 6.12
CA LYS A 33 10.33 1.61 6.91
C LYS A 33 10.04 1.63 8.41
N LYS A 34 9.09 2.45 8.85
CA LYS A 34 8.71 2.54 10.27
C LYS A 34 8.16 1.22 10.80
N THR A 35 7.33 0.52 10.02
CA THR A 35 6.78 -0.79 10.40
C THR A 35 7.88 -1.84 10.57
N HIS A 36 8.92 -1.79 9.75
CA HIS A 36 10.08 -2.67 9.86
C HIS A 36 10.94 -2.34 11.10
N ASP A 37 11.23 -1.06 11.31
CA ASP A 37 12.14 -0.62 12.38
C ASP A 37 11.49 -0.65 13.77
N GLU A 38 10.18 -0.38 13.85
CA GLU A 38 9.39 -0.27 15.08
C GLU A 38 8.07 -1.07 14.96
N PRO A 39 8.13 -2.41 14.83
CA PRO A 39 6.93 -3.23 14.66
C PRO A 39 6.04 -3.15 15.90
N THR A 40 4.81 -2.69 15.71
CA THR A 40 3.85 -2.51 16.83
C THR A 40 2.77 -3.59 16.87
N TRP A 41 2.46 -4.23 15.73
CA TRP A 41 1.36 -5.20 15.61
C TRP A 41 1.84 -6.44 14.86
N VAL A 42 1.31 -7.61 15.24
CA VAL A 42 1.51 -8.88 14.54
C VAL A 42 0.15 -9.50 14.22
N HIS A 43 -0.03 -9.91 12.97
CA HIS A 43 -1.24 -10.61 12.53
C HIS A 43 -0.88 -12.04 12.12
N PHE A 44 -1.57 -13.02 12.72
CA PHE A 44 -1.40 -14.43 12.37
C PHE A 44 -2.43 -14.84 11.31
N GLY A 45 -1.95 -15.02 10.08
CA GLY A 45 -2.77 -15.46 8.93
C GLY A 45 -3.24 -14.31 8.05
N ALA A 46 -2.37 -13.78 7.18
CA ALA A 46 -2.65 -12.67 6.27
C ALA A 46 -3.50 -13.07 5.03
N GLY A 47 -4.65 -13.72 5.28
CA GLY A 47 -5.61 -14.14 4.26
C GLY A 47 -6.49 -12.99 3.75
N ASN A 48 -7.54 -13.32 2.98
CA ASN A 48 -8.40 -12.33 2.34
C ASN A 48 -9.20 -11.48 3.34
N ILE A 49 -9.67 -12.09 4.44
CA ILE A 49 -10.46 -11.37 5.46
C ILE A 49 -9.60 -10.26 6.09
N PHE A 50 -8.36 -10.56 6.48
CA PHE A 50 -7.45 -9.55 7.02
C PHE A 50 -7.10 -8.42 6.04
N ARG A 51 -7.11 -8.68 4.73
CA ARG A 51 -6.84 -7.64 3.74
C ARG A 51 -8.05 -6.74 3.48
N ALA A 52 -9.25 -7.22 3.79
CA ALA A 52 -10.51 -6.52 3.54
C ALA A 52 -11.04 -5.77 4.78
N PHE A 53 -10.61 -6.16 5.98
CA PHE A 53 -11.04 -5.63 7.27
C PHE A 53 -9.84 -5.32 8.16
#